data_AF-A0A4V3WN75-F1
#
_entry.id   AF-A0A4V3WN75-F1
#
_cell.length_a   1.000
_cell.length_b   1.000
_cell.length_c   1.000
_cell.angle_alpha   90.00
_cell.angle_beta   90.00
_cell.angle_gamma   90.00
#
_symmetry.space_group_name_H-M   'P 1'
#
loop_
_entity.id
_entity.type
_entity.pdbx_description
1 polymer ?
#
loop_
_entity_poly.entity_id
_entity_poly.type
_entity_poly.pdbx_seq_one_letter_code
_entity_poly.pdbx_strand_id
1 'polypeptide(L)'
;MEETKENEEITVENEANDSGSPPAALSKNAQKKLVKQQRREAKKAEKKAAMKEQKKREAERKRKEWDEMLGSLTEEERSKVIESRKGMRKERMEKRSEERDKKIERLSAAKQHGQNIVLDLQFSHLMTPSEINSLVQQVFFASLFLP
;
A
#
# COMPACT_ATOMS: atom_id res chain seq x y z
N MET A 1 -45.09 -19.37 -22.73
CA MET A 1 -43.74 -19.86 -22.35
C MET A 1 -42.82 -18.67 -22.53
N GLU A 2 -42.91 -17.73 -21.59
CA GLU A 2 -42.17 -17.70 -20.31
C GLU A 2 -40.80 -17.08 -20.56
N GLU A 3 -40.72 -15.77 -20.33
CA GLU A 3 -40.28 -15.16 -19.06
C GLU A 3 -38.75 -15.22 -18.94
N THR A 4 -38.11 -14.11 -19.30
CA THR A 4 -36.81 -13.76 -18.71
C THR A 4 -36.99 -12.47 -17.93
N LYS A 5 -36.78 -12.62 -16.64
CA LYS A 5 -37.05 -11.67 -15.55
C LYS A 5 -36.28 -10.37 -15.72
N GLU A 6 -37.03 -9.29 -15.59
CA GLU A 6 -36.54 -7.96 -15.20
C GLU A 6 -35.77 -8.11 -13.88
N ASN A 7 -34.55 -7.57 -13.83
CA ASN A 7 -33.78 -7.46 -12.59
C ASN A 7 -33.82 -5.99 -12.17
N GLU A 8 -34.46 -5.78 -11.02
CA GLU A 8 -34.83 -4.53 -10.39
C GLU A 8 -33.62 -3.63 -10.13
N GLU A 9 -33.66 -2.44 -10.71
CA GLU A 9 -32.82 -1.31 -10.30
C GLU A 9 -33.39 -0.80 -8.96
N ILE A 10 -32.85 -1.30 -7.85
CA ILE A 10 -33.17 -0.81 -6.51
C ILE A 10 -32.58 0.60 -6.40
N THR A 11 -33.44 1.58 -6.64
CA THR A 11 -33.33 2.95 -6.16
C THR A 11 -33.23 2.93 -4.62
N VAL A 12 -32.04 3.18 -4.09
CA VAL A 12 -31.89 3.55 -2.68
C VAL A 12 -32.13 5.05 -2.59
N GLU A 13 -33.40 5.41 -2.51
CA GLU A 13 -33.84 6.72 -2.05
C GLU A 13 -33.41 6.87 -0.59
N ASN A 14 -32.37 7.67 -0.34
CA ASN A 14 -32.09 8.17 0.99
C ASN A 14 -33.10 9.29 1.28
N GLU A 15 -34.24 8.91 1.83
CA GLU A 15 -35.15 9.80 2.55
C GLU A 15 -34.40 10.42 3.75
N ALA A 16 -33.77 11.59 3.52
CA ALA A 16 -33.40 12.50 4.58
C ALA A 16 -34.54 13.51 4.73
N ASN A 17 -35.50 13.12 5.57
CA ASN A 17 -36.47 13.91 6.31
C ASN A 17 -36.34 15.44 6.16
N ASP A 18 -37.40 16.03 5.62
CA ASP A 18 -37.67 17.47 5.67
C ASP A 18 -37.67 17.95 7.13
N SER A 19 -36.63 18.69 7.50
CA SER A 19 -36.74 19.73 8.51
C SER A 19 -36.10 20.96 7.92
N GLY A 20 -36.95 21.92 7.53
CA GLY A 20 -36.61 23.24 6.99
C GLY A 20 -35.73 24.08 7.93
N SER A 21 -34.48 23.66 8.08
CA SER A 21 -33.40 24.41 8.71
C SER A 21 -32.31 24.58 7.65
N PRO A 22 -31.89 25.81 7.32
CA PRO A 22 -30.78 26.02 6.39
C PRO A 22 -29.57 25.25 6.95
N PRO A 23 -28.77 24.57 6.10
CA PRO A 23 -27.61 23.82 6.56
C PRO A 23 -26.80 24.74 7.45
N ALA A 24 -26.71 24.41 8.75
CA ALA A 24 -26.13 25.29 9.75
C ALA A 24 -24.80 25.78 9.21
N ALA A 25 -24.75 27.07 8.82
CA ALA A 25 -23.66 27.63 8.06
C ALA A 25 -22.38 27.29 8.82
N LEU A 26 -21.55 26.43 8.21
CA LEU A 26 -20.35 25.88 8.83
C LEU A 26 -19.69 27.00 9.65
N SER A 27 -19.42 26.75 10.93
CA SER A 27 -18.74 27.72 11.79
C SER A 27 -17.57 28.33 11.03
N LYS A 28 -17.30 29.64 11.19
CA LYS A 28 -16.23 30.36 10.47
C LYS A 28 -14.89 29.60 10.49
N ASN A 29 -14.63 28.81 11.53
CA ASN A 29 -13.46 27.95 11.65
C ASN A 29 -13.52 26.68 10.78
N ALA A 30 -14.69 26.05 10.64
CA ALA A 30 -14.91 24.91 9.76
C ALA A 30 -14.80 25.31 8.28
N GLN A 31 -15.34 26.47 7.89
CA GLN A 31 -15.16 27.02 6.54
C GLN A 31 -13.68 27.26 6.20
N LYS A 32 -12.93 27.91 7.13
CA LYS A 32 -11.49 28.12 6.97
C LYS A 32 -10.70 26.80 6.87
N LYS A 33 -11.08 25.77 7.63
CA LYS A 33 -10.46 24.43 7.57
C LYS A 33 -10.71 23.75 6.22
N LEU A 34 -11.94 23.85 5.70
CA LEU A 34 -12.32 23.30 4.41
C LEU A 34 -11.55 23.95 3.26
N VAL A 35 -11.49 25.28 3.22
CA VAL A 35 -10.71 26.02 2.20
C VAL A 35 -9.22 25.63 2.25
N LYS A 36 -8.65 25.47 3.46
CA LYS A 36 -7.26 25.03 3.62
C LYS A 36 -7.04 23.60 3.12
N GLN A 37 -8.00 22.70 3.36
CA GLN A 37 -7.96 21.33 2.87
C GLN A 37 -8.02 21.28 1.33
N GLN A 38 -8.98 21.98 0.72
CA GLN A 38 -9.12 22.08 -0.73
C GLN A 38 -7.85 22.63 -1.39
N ARG A 39 -7.24 23.69 -0.82
CA ARG A 39 -5.96 24.23 -1.31
C ARG A 39 -4.82 23.21 -1.25
N ARG A 40 -4.76 22.38 -0.20
CA ARG A 40 -3.74 21.33 -0.07
C ARG A 40 -3.96 20.21 -1.07
N GLU A 41 -5.21 19.80 -1.27
CA GLU A 41 -5.58 18.75 -2.23
C GLU A 41 -5.31 19.21 -3.68
N ALA A 42 -5.71 20.44 -4.04
CA ALA A 42 -5.41 21.03 -5.33
C ALA A 42 -3.89 21.12 -5.58
N LYS A 43 -3.12 21.63 -4.61
CA LYS A 43 -1.65 21.69 -4.72
C LYS A 43 -1.00 20.30 -4.80
N LYS A 44 -1.57 19.29 -4.13
CA LYS A 44 -1.10 17.90 -4.20
C LYS A 44 -1.40 17.28 -5.57
N ALA A 45 -2.58 17.57 -6.13
CA ALA A 45 -2.98 17.12 -7.46
C ALA A 45 -2.10 17.75 -8.55
N GLU A 46 -1.86 19.05 -8.49
CA GLU A 46 -0.98 19.79 -9.40
C GLU A 46 0.44 19.23 -9.38
N LYS A 47 1.03 19.07 -8.18
CA LYS A 47 2.36 18.45 -8.03
C LYS A 47 2.40 17.02 -8.57
N LYS A 48 1.36 16.23 -8.34
CA LYS A 48 1.26 14.86 -8.87
C LYS A 48 1.15 14.86 -10.39
N ALA A 49 0.42 15.80 -10.98
CA ALA A 49 0.32 15.97 -12.43
C ALA A 49 1.67 16.38 -13.03
N ALA A 50 2.35 17.38 -12.47
CA ALA A 50 3.67 17.83 -12.90
C ALA A 50 4.71 16.70 -12.82
N MET A 51 4.75 15.94 -11.73
CA MET A 51 5.63 14.77 -11.62
C MET A 51 5.30 13.67 -12.65
N LYS A 52 4.00 13.45 -12.94
CA LYS A 52 3.58 12.47 -13.95
C LYS A 52 4.00 12.90 -15.35
N GLU A 53 3.87 14.19 -15.67
CA GLU A 53 4.29 14.75 -16.95
C GLU A 53 5.81 14.69 -17.12
N GLN A 54 6.58 15.12 -16.10
CA GLN A 54 8.04 15.02 -16.12
C GLN A 54 8.48 13.56 -16.28
N LYS A 55 7.88 12.64 -15.52
CA LYS A 55 8.18 11.21 -15.63
C LYS A 55 7.85 10.66 -17.03
N LYS A 56 6.78 11.12 -17.66
CA LYS A 56 6.43 10.74 -19.03
C LYS A 56 7.47 11.24 -20.02
N ARG A 57 7.87 12.52 -19.92
CA ARG A 57 8.89 13.14 -20.78
C ARG A 57 10.24 12.45 -20.65
N GLU A 58 10.68 12.14 -19.43
CA GLU A 58 11.93 11.41 -19.18
C GLU A 58 11.87 9.97 -19.67
N ALA A 59 10.72 9.29 -19.51
CA ALA A 59 10.53 7.94 -20.03
C ALA A 59 10.56 7.90 -21.56
N GLU A 60 9.94 8.88 -22.22
CA GLU A 60 10.01 9.03 -23.68
C GLU A 60 11.42 9.32 -24.16
N ARG A 61 12.18 10.18 -23.46
CA ARG A 61 13.57 10.45 -23.79
C ARG A 61 14.43 9.19 -23.66
N LYS A 62 14.32 8.47 -22.54
CA LYS A 62 15.03 7.21 -22.32
C LYS A 62 14.65 6.13 -23.31
N ARG A 63 13.39 6.11 -23.78
CA ARG A 63 12.95 5.19 -24.83
C ARG A 63 13.62 5.51 -26.15
N LYS A 64 13.64 6.79 -26.55
CA LYS A 64 14.33 7.23 -27.78
C LYS A 64 15.82 6.94 -27.73
N GLU A 65 16.50 7.31 -26.64
CA GLU A 65 17.93 7.01 -26.41
C GLU A 65 18.21 5.50 -26.51
N TRP A 66 17.31 4.67 -25.97
CA TRP A 66 17.43 3.21 -26.05
C TRP A 66 17.21 2.68 -27.46
N ASP A 67 16.22 3.19 -28.18
CA ASP A 67 15.91 2.79 -29.55
C ASP A 67 17.03 3.22 -30.51
N GLU A 68 17.64 4.40 -30.30
CA GLU A 68 18.83 4.88 -31.00
C GLU A 68 20.08 4.02 -30.70
N MET A 69 20.33 3.71 -29.42
CA MET A 69 21.41 2.80 -29.02
C MET A 69 21.26 1.44 -29.68
N LEU A 70 20.06 0.85 -29.65
CA LEU A 70 19.77 -0.39 -30.38
C LEU A 70 19.99 -0.20 -31.89
N GLY A 71 19.53 0.91 -32.47
CA GLY A 71 19.70 1.26 -33.88
C GLY A 71 21.14 1.42 -34.34
N SER A 72 22.08 1.69 -33.43
CA SER A 72 23.52 1.81 -33.72
C SER A 72 24.29 0.48 -33.68
N LEU A 73 23.73 -0.56 -33.06
CA LEU A 73 24.37 -1.87 -32.89
C LEU A 73 24.12 -2.79 -34.10
N THR A 74 24.95 -3.82 -34.28
CA THR A 74 24.67 -4.89 -35.25
C THR A 74 23.56 -5.81 -34.77
N GLU A 75 22.94 -6.59 -35.66
CA GLU A 75 21.75 -7.40 -35.35
C GLU A 75 22.01 -8.48 -34.27
N GLU A 76 23.21 -9.07 -34.28
CA GLU A 76 23.65 -10.04 -33.28
C GLU A 76 23.86 -9.40 -31.90
N GLU A 77 24.44 -8.20 -31.85
CA GLU A 77 24.67 -7.46 -30.61
C GLU A 77 23.37 -6.92 -30.02
N ARG A 78 22.44 -6.44 -30.87
CA ARG A 78 21.08 -6.04 -30.45
C ARG A 78 20.37 -7.17 -29.73
N SER A 79 20.43 -8.37 -30.30
CA SER A 79 19.76 -9.57 -29.77
C SER A 79 20.30 -9.93 -28.39
N LYS A 80 21.63 -9.96 -28.22
CA LYS A 80 22.29 -10.21 -26.92
C LYS A 80 21.90 -9.18 -25.85
N VAL A 81 21.84 -7.90 -26.21
CA VAL A 81 21.47 -6.81 -25.28
C VAL A 81 20.01 -6.93 -24.82
N ILE A 82 19.09 -7.27 -25.74
CA ILE A 82 17.67 -7.46 -25.43
C ILE A 82 17.48 -8.68 -24.52
N GLU A 83 18.14 -9.80 -24.83
CA GLU A 83 18.06 -11.02 -24.03
C GLU A 83 18.62 -10.84 -22.62
N SER A 84 19.80 -10.22 -22.48
CA SER A 84 20.37 -9.89 -21.17
C SER A 84 19.42 -9.04 -20.32
N ARG A 85 18.81 -8.01 -20.92
CA ARG A 85 17.85 -7.14 -20.24
C ARG A 85 16.57 -7.89 -19.85
N LYS A 86 16.10 -8.81 -20.69
CA LYS A 86 14.93 -9.66 -20.42
C LYS A 86 15.22 -10.66 -19.30
N GLY A 87 16.40 -11.29 -19.31
CA GLY A 87 16.89 -12.18 -18.25
C GLY A 87 16.93 -11.49 -16.90
N MET A 88 17.61 -10.35 -16.81
CA MET A 88 17.67 -9.55 -15.57
C MET A 88 16.30 -9.08 -15.06
N ARG A 89 15.33 -8.86 -15.96
CA ARG A 89 13.97 -8.52 -15.55
C ARG A 89 13.22 -9.73 -15.02
N LYS A 90 13.36 -10.88 -15.68
CA LYS A 90 12.76 -12.15 -15.27
C LYS A 90 13.28 -12.55 -13.89
N GLU A 91 14.59 -12.59 -13.70
CA GLU A 91 15.23 -12.94 -12.43
C GLU A 91 14.78 -12.02 -11.28
N ARG A 92 14.73 -10.70 -11.50
CA ARG A 92 14.24 -9.75 -10.48
C ARG A 92 12.77 -9.95 -10.13
N MET A 93 11.95 -10.34 -11.10
CA MET A 93 10.53 -10.62 -10.86
C MET A 93 10.36 -11.94 -10.12
N GLU A 94 11.10 -12.97 -10.53
CA GLU A 94 11.12 -14.30 -9.93
C GLU A 94 11.58 -14.26 -8.47
N LYS A 95 12.69 -13.57 -8.18
CA LYS A 95 13.14 -13.35 -6.79
C LYS A 95 12.08 -12.64 -5.95
N ARG A 96 11.40 -11.63 -6.51
CA ARG A 96 10.33 -10.91 -5.80
C ARG A 96 9.09 -11.77 -5.57
N SER A 97 8.71 -12.62 -6.52
CA SER A 97 7.60 -13.56 -6.31
C SER A 97 7.97 -14.59 -5.27
N GLU A 98 9.17 -15.18 -5.34
CA GLU A 98 9.64 -16.15 -4.35
C GLU A 98 9.67 -15.57 -2.94
N GLU A 99 10.20 -14.36 -2.75
CA GLU A 99 10.21 -13.69 -1.45
C GLU A 99 8.79 -13.41 -0.93
N ARG A 100 7.87 -13.04 -1.82
CA ARG A 100 6.45 -12.85 -1.46
C ARG A 100 5.81 -14.17 -1.06
N ASP A 101 6.05 -15.23 -1.83
CA ASP A 101 5.44 -16.54 -1.60
C ASP A 101 5.96 -17.15 -0.31
N LYS A 102 7.28 -17.08 -0.05
CA LYS A 102 7.89 -17.46 1.24
C LYS A 102 7.29 -16.68 2.41
N LYS A 103 7.02 -15.38 2.23
CA LYS A 103 6.38 -14.57 3.27
C LYS A 103 4.94 -15.01 3.53
N ILE A 104 4.18 -15.29 2.47
CA ILE A 104 2.79 -15.77 2.58
C ILE A 104 2.78 -17.14 3.26
N GLU A 105 3.65 -18.04 2.84
CA GLU A 105 3.81 -19.38 3.43
C GLU A 105 4.16 -19.30 4.91
N ARG A 106 5.15 -18.48 5.30
CA ARG A 106 5.50 -18.26 6.70
C ARG A 106 4.33 -17.75 7.53
N LEU A 107 3.58 -16.77 7.02
CA LEU A 107 2.43 -16.20 7.72
C LEU A 107 1.27 -17.21 7.81
N SER A 108 1.06 -18.01 6.77
CA SER A 108 0.07 -19.09 6.74
C SER A 108 0.40 -20.19 7.74
N ALA A 109 1.66 -20.65 7.77
CA ALA A 109 2.13 -21.62 8.74
C ALA A 109 2.01 -21.11 10.19
N ALA A 110 2.37 -19.84 10.43
CA ALA A 110 2.22 -19.20 11.73
C ALA A 110 0.75 -19.05 12.16
N LYS A 111 -0.20 -18.93 11.22
CA LYS A 111 -1.64 -18.94 11.53
C LYS A 111 -2.12 -20.32 11.97
N GLN A 112 -1.51 -21.40 11.45
CA GLN A 112 -1.88 -22.79 11.76
C GLN A 112 -1.23 -23.31 13.05
N HIS A 113 0.04 -22.96 13.29
CA HIS A 113 0.85 -23.51 14.39
C HIS A 113 1.14 -22.50 15.52
N GLY A 114 0.67 -21.26 15.39
CA GLY A 114 1.06 -20.15 16.27
C GLY A 114 2.37 -19.47 15.84
N GLN A 115 2.61 -18.26 16.34
CA GLN A 115 3.87 -17.55 16.12
C GLN A 115 4.87 -17.89 17.24
N ASN A 116 6.10 -18.23 16.87
CA ASN A 116 7.19 -18.35 17.84
C ASN A 116 7.59 -16.94 18.33
N ILE A 117 7.17 -16.59 19.54
CA ILE A 117 7.56 -15.35 20.21
C ILE A 117 8.65 -15.67 21.23
N VAL A 118 9.77 -14.97 21.13
CA VAL A 118 10.88 -15.07 22.09
C VAL A 118 10.94 -13.77 22.88
N LEU A 119 10.83 -13.87 24.20
CA LEU A 119 11.04 -12.76 25.11
C LEU A 119 12.49 -12.79 25.57
N ASP A 120 13.29 -11.83 25.12
CA ASP A 120 14.64 -11.65 25.62
C ASP A 120 14.58 -11.02 27.02
N LEU A 121 15.21 -11.67 28.00
CA LEU A 121 15.26 -11.25 29.40
C LEU A 121 16.67 -10.92 29.87
N GLN A 122 17.63 -10.75 28.94
CA GLN A 122 19.04 -10.48 29.28
C GLN A 122 19.28 -9.14 29.99
N PHE A 123 18.26 -8.29 30.16
CA PHE A 123 18.34 -6.99 30.85
C PHE A 123 17.80 -7.00 32.28
N SER A 124 17.44 -8.16 32.85
CA SER A 124 16.86 -8.26 34.21
C SER A 124 17.72 -7.62 35.31
N HIS A 125 19.04 -7.65 35.15
CA HIS A 125 20.01 -7.04 36.08
C HIS A 125 19.98 -5.50 36.10
N LEU A 126 19.39 -4.86 35.08
CA LEU A 126 19.22 -3.40 35.02
C LEU A 126 17.89 -2.93 35.61
N MET A 127 17.03 -3.86 36.05
CA MET A 127 15.69 -3.56 36.51
C MET A 127 15.64 -3.50 38.04
N THR A 128 14.83 -2.58 38.54
CA THR A 128 14.45 -2.53 39.95
C THR A 128 13.48 -3.68 40.28
N PRO A 129 13.38 -4.11 41.56
CA PRO A 129 12.45 -5.16 41.96
C PRO A 129 10.98 -4.88 41.58
N SER A 130 10.56 -3.61 41.60
CA SER A 130 9.23 -3.19 41.15
C SER A 130 9.01 -3.40 39.65
N GLU A 131 10.02 -3.11 38.82
CA GLU A 131 9.95 -3.31 37.38
C GLU A 131 9.94 -4.80 37.03
N ILE A 132 10.69 -5.62 37.77
CA ILE A 132 10.66 -7.09 37.63
C ILE A 132 9.25 -7.62 37.92
N ASN A 133 8.61 -7.17 38.99
CA ASN A 133 7.23 -7.56 39.31
C ASN A 133 6.23 -7.13 38.23
N SER A 134 6.39 -5.92 37.69
CA SER A 134 5.59 -5.44 36.56
C SER A 134 5.80 -6.30 35.31
N LEU A 135 7.05 -6.66 35.01
CA LEU A 135 7.39 -7.52 33.88
C LEU A 135 6.76 -8.91 34.01
N VAL A 136 6.77 -9.52 35.19
CA VAL A 136 6.11 -10.81 35.44
C VAL A 136 4.61 -10.72 35.15
N GLN A 137 3.95 -9.65 35.59
CA GLN A 137 2.53 -9.43 35.30
C GLN A 137 2.27 -9.22 33.80
N GLN A 138 3.15 -8.49 33.11
CA GLN A 138 3.06 -8.28 31.67
C GLN A 138 3.22 -9.59 30.89
N VAL A 139 4.19 -10.44 31.26
CA VAL A 139 4.38 -11.76 30.64
C VAL A 139 3.19 -12.66 30.90
N PHE A 140 2.68 -12.69 32.13
CA PHE A 140 1.47 -13.44 32.48
C PHE A 140 0.27 -12.98 31.65
N PHE A 141 0.00 -11.68 31.61
CA PHE A 141 -1.10 -11.13 30.83
C PHE A 141 -0.93 -11.45 29.34
N ALA A 142 0.26 -11.23 28.76
CA ALA A 142 0.52 -11.54 27.35
C ALA A 142 0.28 -13.04 27.02
N SER A 143 0.62 -13.95 27.93
CA SER A 143 0.38 -15.39 27.76
C SER A 143 -1.10 -15.77 27.69
N LEU A 144 -1.99 -15.00 28.32
CA LEU A 144 -3.44 -15.26 28.32
C LEU A 144 -4.13 -14.88 26.99
N PHE A 145 -3.49 -14.04 26.17
CA PHE A 145 -4.03 -13.58 24.87
C PHE A 145 -3.31 -14.20 23.67
N LEU A 146 -2.40 -15.15 23.91
CA LEU A 146 -1.79 -15.95 22.86
C LEU A 146 -2.70 -17.17 22.57
N PRO A 147 -3.11 -17.39 21.31
CA PRO A 147 -4.02 -18.48 20.91
C PRO A 147 -3.38 -19.86 21.01
#